data_AF-A0A259M7R4-F1
#
_entry.id   AF-A0A259M7R4-F1
#
_cell.length_a   1.000
_cell.length_b   1.000
_cell.length_c   1.000
_cell.angle_alpha   90.00
_cell.angle_beta   90.00
_cell.angle_gamma   90.00
#
_symmetry.space_group_name_H-M   'P 1'
#
loop_
_entity.id
_entity.type
_entity.pdbx_description
1 polymer ?
#
loop_
_entity_poly.entity_id
_entity_poly.type
_entity_poly.pdbx_seq_one_letter_code
_entity_poly.pdbx_strand_id
1 'polypeptide(L)'
;MQDLDPIETQEWLDALESVLDREGEDRAHYLMTRLGELATRSGAQLPYAITTPYRNTIPVTHEARMPFYQGHASPGVYARAFMEGRISEDQMKNFRREVDGKGLSSYPHPWLMPDFWQFPTVSMGLGPIQAIYQARFMKYLEARGFIPAGKQKVWCFMGDGECDEPESLGAISLAGREKLDNLIFVINCNLQRLDGPVRGNGKIIQELEGVFRGAQWNVNKVVWGRFWDPLFAKDKDGALQRRMDEVVDGEYQNYKAKDGAYVRENFFNTPELKEMVKDLSDDEIWKLNRGGHDPYKVYAAYHQAVNHSGQPTVILAKTIKGYGTGAGEAKNTAHNTKKVDVDSLRQFRDRFDIPVKDEELENLPFVRPEPGSAEYKYLHERRNALGGFVPQRRQKSFSIPTPPLDTLKAILDGSGDREISTTMAFVRILAQLVKDKELGQRIVPI
;
A
#
# COMPACT_ATOMS: atom_id res chain seq x y z
N MET A 1 1.70 -14.00 37.92
CA MET A 1 0.57 -14.38 38.78
C MET A 1 -0.03 -15.66 38.22
N GLN A 2 -0.36 -16.61 39.07
CA GLN A 2 -1.12 -17.80 38.67
C GLN A 2 -2.60 -17.43 38.83
N ASP A 3 -3.38 -17.59 37.77
CA ASP A 3 -4.81 -17.29 37.79
C ASP A 3 -5.52 -18.33 38.67
N LEU A 4 -6.19 -17.86 39.72
CA LEU A 4 -6.82 -18.70 40.73
C LEU A 4 -8.23 -19.13 40.32
N ASP A 5 -8.87 -18.38 39.42
CA ASP A 5 -10.18 -18.71 38.84
C ASP A 5 -10.24 -18.29 37.36
N PRO A 6 -9.76 -19.15 36.46
CA PRO A 6 -9.76 -18.85 35.03
C PRO A 6 -11.17 -18.68 34.42
N ILE A 7 -12.21 -19.23 35.05
CA ILE A 7 -13.58 -19.13 34.54
C ILE A 7 -14.10 -17.73 34.79
N GLU A 8 -13.99 -17.23 36.02
CA GLU A 8 -14.38 -15.86 36.34
C GLU A 8 -13.58 -14.85 35.51
N THR A 9 -12.26 -15.03 35.37
CA THR A 9 -11.43 -14.17 34.53
C THR A 9 -11.93 -14.15 33.07
N GLN A 10 -12.32 -15.30 32.52
CA GLN A 10 -12.85 -15.37 31.17
C GLN A 10 -14.22 -14.67 31.04
N GLU A 11 -15.11 -14.80 32.03
CA GLU A 11 -16.41 -14.11 32.03
C GLU A 11 -16.24 -12.59 32.02
N TRP A 12 -15.28 -12.04 32.75
CA TRP A 12 -14.95 -10.61 32.72
C TRP A 12 -14.39 -10.16 31.37
N LEU A 13 -13.55 -10.98 30.74
CA LEU A 13 -13.01 -10.70 29.40
C LEU A 13 -14.11 -10.74 28.33
N ASP A 14 -14.97 -11.76 28.36
CA ASP A 14 -16.10 -11.90 27.44
C ASP A 14 -17.11 -10.75 27.59
N ALA A 15 -17.34 -10.29 28.83
CA ALA A 15 -18.19 -9.13 29.08
C ALA A 15 -17.59 -7.84 28.49
N LEU A 16 -16.28 -7.62 28.63
CA LEU A 16 -15.60 -6.47 28.05
C LEU A 16 -15.59 -6.53 26.51
N GLU A 17 -15.37 -7.71 25.94
CA GLU A 17 -15.43 -7.95 24.48
C GLU A 17 -16.84 -7.68 23.94
N SER A 18 -17.89 -8.16 24.63
CA SER A 18 -19.27 -7.86 24.26
C SER A 18 -19.60 -6.37 24.30
N VAL A 19 -19.04 -5.61 25.24
CA VAL A 19 -19.21 -4.15 25.29
C VAL A 19 -18.48 -3.49 24.13
N LEU A 20 -17.25 -3.91 23.83
CA LEU A 20 -16.49 -3.40 22.69
C LEU A 20 -17.23 -3.63 21.36
N ASP A 21 -17.82 -4.82 21.18
CA ASP A 21 -18.54 -5.20 19.96
C ASP A 21 -19.87 -4.46 19.79
N ARG A 22 -20.61 -4.23 20.88
CA ARG A 22 -21.98 -3.69 20.83
C ARG A 22 -22.07 -2.19 21.09
N GLU A 23 -21.24 -1.67 21.98
CA GLU A 23 -21.32 -0.30 22.49
C GLU A 23 -20.06 0.54 22.18
N GLY A 24 -18.96 -0.10 21.75
CA GLY A 24 -17.75 0.57 21.25
C GLY A 24 -16.72 0.94 22.32
N GLU A 25 -15.58 1.45 21.85
CA GLU A 25 -14.39 1.71 22.67
C GLU A 25 -14.60 2.76 23.77
N ASP A 26 -15.33 3.84 23.49
CA ASP A 26 -15.57 4.90 24.48
C ASP A 26 -16.32 4.36 25.71
N ARG A 27 -17.25 3.43 25.48
CA ARG A 27 -18.02 2.78 26.54
C ARG A 27 -17.16 1.81 27.34
N ALA A 28 -16.37 0.99 26.66
CA ALA A 28 -15.42 0.08 27.31
C ALA A 28 -14.41 0.86 28.16
N HIS A 29 -13.89 1.98 27.64
CA HIS A 29 -13.00 2.87 28.37
C HIS A 29 -13.67 3.43 29.62
N TYR A 30 -14.90 3.95 29.50
CA TYR A 30 -15.69 4.42 30.63
C TYR A 30 -15.88 3.36 31.72
N LEU A 31 -16.23 2.12 31.35
CA LEU A 31 -16.40 1.03 32.31
C LEU A 31 -15.09 0.67 33.02
N MET A 32 -13.98 0.61 32.28
CA MET A 32 -12.66 0.36 32.86
C MET A 32 -12.23 1.48 33.82
N THR A 33 -12.53 2.74 33.50
CA THR A 33 -12.30 3.87 34.42
C THR A 33 -13.12 3.70 35.71
N ARG A 34 -14.41 3.33 35.60
CA ARG A 34 -15.29 3.13 36.77
C ARG A 34 -14.89 1.95 37.63
N LEU A 35 -14.45 0.85 37.02
CA LEU A 35 -13.90 -0.31 37.74
C LEU A 35 -12.59 0.06 38.44
N GLY A 36 -11.72 0.84 37.78
CA GLY A 36 -10.51 1.39 38.39
C GLY A 36 -10.80 2.27 39.61
N GLU A 37 -11.76 3.19 39.49
CA GLU A 37 -12.23 4.03 40.60
C GLU A 37 -12.77 3.18 41.77
N LEU A 38 -13.56 2.14 41.49
CA LEU A 38 -14.12 1.24 42.50
C LEU A 38 -13.03 0.44 43.24
N ALA A 39 -12.07 -0.11 42.50
CA ALA A 39 -10.93 -0.83 43.05
C ALA A 39 -10.08 0.07 43.96
N THR A 40 -9.81 1.30 43.51
CA THR A 40 -9.03 2.28 44.28
C THR A 40 -9.74 2.71 45.56
N ARG A 41 -11.07 2.92 45.52
CA ARG A 41 -11.89 3.23 46.71
C ARG A 41 -11.90 2.12 47.75
N SER A 42 -11.71 0.88 47.32
CA SER A 42 -11.70 -0.31 48.18
C SER A 42 -10.31 -0.59 48.77
N GLY A 43 -9.33 0.29 48.54
CA GLY A 43 -7.96 0.16 49.04
C GLY A 43 -7.06 -0.76 48.19
N ALA A 44 -7.55 -1.26 47.05
CA ALA A 44 -6.72 -2.04 46.14
C ALA A 44 -5.78 -1.10 45.36
N GLN A 45 -4.48 -1.43 45.33
CA GLN A 45 -3.54 -0.73 44.47
C GLN A 45 -3.75 -1.17 43.02
N LEU A 46 -4.13 -0.22 42.15
CA LEU A 46 -4.14 -0.47 40.72
C LEU A 46 -2.71 -0.69 40.22
N PRO A 47 -2.46 -1.67 39.34
CA PRO A 47 -1.19 -1.74 38.65
C PRO A 47 -1.01 -0.47 37.82
N TYR A 48 -0.03 0.35 38.18
CA TYR A 48 0.37 1.54 37.43
C TYR A 48 0.85 1.10 36.03
N ALA A 49 -0.03 1.13 35.04
CA ALA A 49 0.36 1.05 33.64
C ALA A 49 0.80 2.44 33.15
N ILE A 50 1.98 2.90 33.60
CA ILE A 50 2.68 4.06 32.99
C ILE A 50 3.21 3.69 31.60
N THR A 51 3.26 2.40 31.28
CA THR A 51 3.63 1.90 29.97
C THR A 51 2.37 1.37 29.30
N THR A 52 1.99 2.00 28.18
CA THR A 52 1.15 1.32 27.20
C THR A 52 1.83 0.00 26.86
N PRO A 53 1.08 -1.10 26.61
CA PRO A 53 1.69 -2.33 26.13
C PRO A 53 2.62 -2.02 24.94
N TYR A 54 3.72 -2.75 24.78
CA TYR A 54 4.70 -2.53 23.70
C TYR A 54 4.12 -2.96 22.33
N ARG A 55 3.07 -2.25 21.92
CA ARG A 55 2.29 -2.36 20.70
C ARG A 55 1.76 -0.96 20.38
N ASN A 56 1.43 -0.70 19.13
CA ASN A 56 0.94 0.62 18.74
C ASN A 56 -0.34 0.97 19.52
N THR A 57 -0.40 2.20 20.04
CA THR A 57 -1.56 2.74 20.77
C THR A 57 -2.81 2.85 19.88
N ILE A 58 -2.64 2.78 18.56
CA ILE A 58 -3.70 2.83 17.56
C ILE A 58 -3.78 1.47 16.86
N PRO A 59 -4.92 0.77 16.94
CA PRO A 59 -5.11 -0.46 16.19
C PRO A 59 -5.30 -0.16 14.69
N VAL A 60 -4.94 -1.14 13.84
CA VAL A 60 -4.98 -1.03 12.36
C VAL A 60 -6.39 -0.71 11.82
N THR A 61 -7.45 -1.05 12.58
CA THR A 61 -8.85 -0.68 12.31
C THR A 61 -9.08 0.84 12.31
N HIS A 62 -8.28 1.56 13.09
CA HIS A 62 -8.36 3.01 13.23
C HIS A 62 -7.36 3.75 12.34
N GLU A 63 -6.60 3.03 11.51
CA GLU A 63 -5.71 3.68 10.56
C GLU A 63 -6.50 4.30 9.39
N ALA A 64 -6.32 5.60 9.14
CA ALA A 64 -6.77 6.24 7.92
C ALA A 64 -5.88 5.78 6.75
N ARG A 65 -6.46 4.99 5.85
CA ARG A 65 -5.73 4.37 4.73
C ARG A 65 -5.81 5.21 3.49
N MET A 66 -4.65 5.61 2.99
CA MET A 66 -4.52 6.42 1.79
C MET A 66 -3.65 5.71 0.76
N PRO A 67 -4.16 4.66 0.08
CA PRO A 67 -3.42 3.95 -0.96
C PRO A 67 -3.47 4.70 -2.29
N PHE A 68 -2.31 5.18 -2.72
CA PHE A 68 -2.03 5.62 -4.08
C PHE A 68 -1.73 4.38 -4.91
N TYR A 69 -2.79 3.72 -5.40
CA TYR A 69 -2.67 2.54 -6.25
C TYR A 69 -1.98 2.89 -7.57
N GLN A 70 -1.12 2.01 -8.06
CA GLN A 70 -0.56 2.16 -9.40
C GLN A 70 -1.67 2.13 -10.45
N GLY A 71 -1.69 3.11 -11.37
CA GLY A 71 -2.82 3.33 -12.27
C GLY A 71 -3.22 2.07 -13.05
N HIS A 72 -2.25 1.42 -13.70
CA HIS A 72 -2.49 0.23 -14.52
C HIS A 72 -2.84 -1.05 -13.73
N ALA A 73 -2.75 -1.03 -12.40
CA ALA A 73 -3.23 -2.11 -11.55
C ALA A 73 -4.76 -2.04 -11.29
N SER A 74 -5.46 -1.05 -11.85
CA SER A 74 -6.91 -0.87 -11.70
C SER A 74 -7.74 -2.13 -11.98
N PRO A 75 -7.45 -3.00 -12.98
CA PRO A 75 -8.26 -4.20 -13.19
C PRO A 75 -8.20 -5.17 -12.01
N GLY A 76 -7.05 -5.26 -11.33
CA GLY A 76 -6.91 -6.08 -10.13
C GLY A 76 -7.70 -5.51 -8.94
N VAL A 77 -7.75 -4.19 -8.80
CA VAL A 77 -8.56 -3.52 -7.77
C VAL A 77 -10.05 -3.72 -8.03
N TYR A 78 -10.48 -3.65 -9.30
CA TYR A 78 -11.87 -3.93 -9.66
C TYR A 78 -12.24 -5.41 -9.49
N ALA A 79 -11.37 -6.34 -9.88
CA ALA A 79 -11.58 -7.77 -9.67
C ALA A 79 -11.75 -8.10 -8.18
N ARG A 80 -10.92 -7.50 -7.31
CA ARG A 80 -11.11 -7.59 -5.85
C ARG A 80 -12.45 -7.02 -5.41
N ALA A 81 -12.81 -5.82 -5.85
CA ALA A 81 -14.07 -5.19 -5.48
C ALA A 81 -15.30 -5.98 -6.00
N PHE A 82 -15.19 -6.66 -7.14
CA PHE A 82 -16.18 -7.61 -7.65
C PHE A 82 -16.33 -8.83 -6.74
N MET A 83 -15.21 -9.42 -6.30
CA MET A 83 -15.22 -10.51 -5.31
C MET A 83 -15.78 -10.08 -3.94
N GLU A 84 -15.58 -8.82 -3.57
CA GLU A 84 -16.19 -8.19 -2.38
C GLU A 84 -17.66 -7.77 -2.59
N GLY A 85 -18.25 -8.04 -3.77
CA GLY A 85 -19.64 -7.73 -4.08
C GLY A 85 -19.96 -6.23 -4.28
N ARG A 86 -18.94 -5.38 -4.41
CA ARG A 86 -19.07 -3.92 -4.59
C ARG A 86 -19.16 -3.48 -6.04
N ILE A 87 -18.76 -4.34 -6.97
CA ILE A 87 -18.83 -4.11 -8.41
C ILE A 87 -19.65 -5.24 -9.01
N SER A 88 -20.58 -4.90 -9.89
CA SER A 88 -21.40 -5.87 -10.63
C SER A 88 -20.67 -6.44 -11.84
N GLU A 89 -21.14 -7.58 -12.33
CA GLU A 89 -20.63 -8.18 -13.55
C GLU A 89 -20.83 -7.27 -14.78
N ASP A 90 -21.95 -6.57 -14.86
CA ASP A 90 -22.24 -5.61 -15.93
C ASP A 90 -21.23 -4.45 -15.93
N GLN A 91 -20.82 -3.97 -14.77
CA GLN A 91 -19.75 -2.97 -14.66
C GLN A 91 -18.40 -3.53 -15.13
N MET A 92 -18.07 -4.78 -14.76
CA MET A 92 -16.85 -5.45 -15.24
C MET A 92 -16.84 -5.58 -16.77
N LYS A 93 -17.97 -5.96 -17.37
CA LYS A 93 -18.16 -6.02 -18.84
C LYS A 93 -18.01 -4.66 -19.53
N ASN A 94 -18.29 -3.57 -18.80
CA ASN A 94 -18.16 -2.19 -19.26
C ASN A 94 -16.87 -1.51 -18.79
N PHE A 95 -15.83 -2.27 -18.42
CA PHE A 95 -14.52 -1.69 -18.16
C PHE A 95 -14.02 -0.85 -19.35
N ARG A 96 -13.59 0.39 -19.07
CA ARG A 96 -13.23 1.43 -20.06
C ARG A 96 -14.36 1.91 -20.97
N ARG A 97 -15.63 1.61 -20.64
CA ARG A 97 -16.83 2.04 -21.37
C ARG A 97 -17.80 2.73 -20.42
N GLU A 98 -17.50 3.97 -20.06
CA GLU A 98 -18.19 4.68 -18.96
C GLU A 98 -19.06 5.88 -19.36
N VAL A 99 -19.15 6.21 -20.66
CA VAL A 99 -19.93 7.36 -21.17
C VAL A 99 -21.40 7.31 -20.71
N ASP A 100 -22.00 6.12 -20.70
CA ASP A 100 -23.40 5.90 -20.30
C ASP A 100 -23.58 5.70 -18.78
N GLY A 101 -22.54 5.94 -17.98
CA GLY A 101 -22.57 5.88 -16.51
C GLY A 101 -22.57 4.47 -15.89
N LYS A 102 -22.48 3.40 -16.71
CA LYS A 102 -22.52 2.00 -16.26
C LYS A 102 -21.15 1.29 -16.26
N GLY A 103 -20.08 2.01 -16.60
CA GLY A 103 -18.74 1.47 -16.75
C GLY A 103 -17.83 1.66 -15.56
N LEU A 104 -16.59 1.20 -15.75
CA LEU A 104 -15.47 1.41 -14.82
C LEU A 104 -14.38 2.20 -15.54
N SER A 105 -13.85 3.24 -14.89
CA SER A 105 -12.77 4.05 -15.45
C SER A 105 -11.53 3.20 -15.72
N SER A 106 -10.74 3.61 -16.72
CA SER A 106 -9.46 2.96 -17.03
C SER A 106 -8.49 2.96 -15.86
N TYR A 107 -8.46 4.04 -15.08
CA TYR A 107 -7.50 4.29 -14.01
C TYR A 107 -8.16 5.00 -12.81
N PRO A 108 -7.42 5.24 -11.71
CA PRO A 108 -7.94 5.98 -10.57
C PRO A 108 -8.34 7.43 -10.91
N HIS A 109 -9.61 7.65 -11.24
CA HIS A 109 -10.17 8.95 -11.57
C HIS A 109 -11.32 9.30 -10.61
N PRO A 110 -11.05 10.01 -9.50
CA PRO A 110 -12.08 10.40 -8.53
C PRO A 110 -13.20 11.27 -9.10
N TRP A 111 -12.97 11.98 -10.22
CA TRP A 111 -14.04 12.72 -10.89
C TRP A 111 -15.05 11.79 -11.58
N LEU A 112 -14.56 10.72 -12.21
CA LEU A 112 -15.38 9.77 -12.98
C LEU A 112 -16.04 8.72 -12.08
N MET A 113 -15.36 8.30 -11.01
CA MET A 113 -15.89 7.35 -10.01
C MET A 113 -15.77 7.94 -8.59
N PRO A 114 -16.63 8.89 -8.23
CA PRO A 114 -16.42 9.76 -7.08
C PRO A 114 -16.69 9.13 -5.71
N ASP A 115 -17.25 7.93 -5.68
CA ASP A 115 -17.46 7.13 -4.48
C ASP A 115 -16.48 5.96 -4.35
N PHE A 116 -15.61 5.76 -5.36
CA PHE A 116 -14.65 4.65 -5.42
C PHE A 116 -13.21 5.14 -5.31
N TRP A 117 -12.70 5.86 -6.31
CA TRP A 117 -11.30 6.28 -6.38
C TRP A 117 -11.01 7.52 -5.55
N GLN A 118 -9.82 7.58 -4.93
CA GLN A 118 -9.41 8.69 -4.07
C GLN A 118 -8.27 9.54 -4.65
N PHE A 119 -7.24 8.90 -5.20
CA PHE A 119 -6.00 9.57 -5.64
C PHE A 119 -5.68 9.22 -7.10
N PRO A 120 -5.49 10.20 -8.00
CA PRO A 120 -5.13 9.95 -9.39
C PRO A 120 -3.62 9.73 -9.55
N THR A 121 -3.24 8.61 -10.17
CA THR A 121 -1.85 8.12 -10.18
C THR A 121 -1.32 7.67 -11.54
N VAL A 122 -2.16 7.66 -12.59
CA VAL A 122 -1.73 7.11 -13.89
C VAL A 122 -0.74 8.02 -14.63
N SER A 123 -0.78 9.33 -14.38
CA SER A 123 0.31 10.21 -14.79
C SER A 123 1.49 9.95 -13.87
N MET A 124 2.42 9.15 -14.36
CA MET A 124 3.60 8.68 -13.65
C MET A 124 4.39 9.86 -13.05
N GLY A 125 4.99 9.65 -11.88
CA GLY A 125 5.73 10.69 -11.14
C GLY A 125 4.87 11.57 -10.24
N LEU A 126 3.60 11.83 -10.58
CA LEU A 126 2.71 12.64 -9.74
C LEU A 126 2.28 11.92 -8.46
N GLY A 127 2.06 10.60 -8.52
CA GLY A 127 1.67 9.80 -7.36
C GLY A 127 2.65 9.89 -6.19
N PRO A 128 3.96 9.62 -6.40
CA PRO A 128 4.98 9.70 -5.36
C PRO A 128 5.08 11.07 -4.69
N ILE A 129 5.19 12.15 -5.46
CA ILE A 129 5.30 13.51 -4.89
C ILE A 129 4.02 13.90 -4.15
N GLN A 130 2.84 13.58 -4.68
CA GLN A 130 1.58 13.81 -3.98
C GLN A 130 1.49 13.02 -2.68
N ALA A 131 1.95 11.77 -2.65
CA ALA A 131 1.98 10.94 -1.44
C ALA A 131 2.88 11.54 -0.36
N ILE A 132 4.05 12.10 -0.72
CA ILE A 132 4.94 12.79 0.21
C ILE A 132 4.23 13.99 0.84
N TYR A 133 3.63 14.86 0.03
CA TYR A 133 2.93 16.05 0.55
C TYR A 133 1.62 15.69 1.26
N GLN A 134 0.95 14.61 0.88
CA GLN A 134 -0.20 14.06 1.60
C GLN A 134 0.22 13.61 3.01
N ALA A 135 1.31 12.84 3.14
CA ALA A 135 1.82 12.40 4.44
C ALA A 135 2.25 13.59 5.32
N ARG A 136 2.93 14.59 4.73
CA ARG A 136 3.25 15.84 5.41
C ARG A 136 2.01 16.58 5.87
N PHE A 137 0.98 16.66 5.02
CA PHE A 137 -0.28 17.33 5.37
C PHE A 137 -1.01 16.58 6.49
N MET A 138 -0.92 15.24 6.55
CA MET A 138 -1.44 14.50 7.70
C MET A 138 -0.71 14.87 8.99
N LYS A 139 0.63 14.92 9.00
CA LYS A 139 1.40 15.40 10.16
C LYS A 139 1.04 16.85 10.54
N TYR A 140 0.81 17.71 9.56
CA TYR A 140 0.32 19.07 9.79
C TYR A 140 -1.03 19.08 10.51
N LEU A 141 -1.99 18.27 10.07
CA LEU A 141 -3.30 18.17 10.71
C LEU A 141 -3.20 17.58 12.13
N GLU A 142 -2.31 16.61 12.35
CA GLU A 142 -2.01 16.06 13.69
C GLU A 142 -1.45 17.16 14.61
N ALA A 143 -0.42 17.89 14.16
CA ALA A 143 0.22 18.96 14.92
C ALA A 143 -0.73 20.14 15.22
N ARG A 144 -1.70 20.38 14.32
CA ARG A 144 -2.75 21.39 14.49
C ARG A 144 -3.94 20.90 15.33
N GLY A 145 -3.94 19.64 15.77
CA GLY A 145 -5.00 19.06 16.60
C GLY A 145 -6.30 18.75 15.86
N PHE A 146 -6.29 18.68 14.52
CA PHE A 146 -7.48 18.38 13.72
C PHE A 146 -7.79 16.89 13.61
N ILE A 147 -6.77 16.04 13.74
CA ILE A 147 -6.90 14.59 13.68
C ILE A 147 -6.03 13.94 14.76
N PRO A 148 -6.38 12.73 15.25
CA PRO A 148 -5.54 12.02 16.20
C PRO A 148 -4.19 11.67 15.58
N ALA A 149 -3.11 11.84 16.34
CA ALA A 149 -1.75 11.52 15.90
C ALA A 149 -1.55 10.03 15.64
N GLY A 150 -0.80 9.66 14.60
CA GLY A 150 -0.31 8.29 14.39
C GLY A 150 -1.32 7.32 13.77
N LYS A 151 -2.53 7.77 13.40
CA LYS A 151 -3.55 6.96 12.72
C LYS A 151 -3.35 6.92 11.21
N GLN A 152 -2.54 7.77 10.62
CA GLN A 152 -2.60 8.05 9.20
C GLN A 152 -1.45 7.31 8.55
N LYS A 153 -1.73 6.41 7.61
CA LYS A 153 -0.69 5.75 6.82
C LYS A 153 -0.95 6.00 5.33
N VAL A 154 0.00 6.68 4.70
CA VAL A 154 0.00 6.98 3.27
C VAL A 154 0.85 5.94 2.57
N TRP A 155 0.23 5.21 1.65
CA TRP A 155 0.88 4.14 0.90
C TRP A 155 1.00 4.55 -0.57
N CYS A 156 2.20 4.54 -1.12
CA CYS A 156 2.43 4.82 -2.54
C CYS A 156 2.92 3.56 -3.26
N PHE A 157 2.14 3.09 -4.23
CA PHE A 157 2.50 1.95 -5.07
C PHE A 157 2.96 2.45 -6.43
N MET A 158 4.19 2.13 -6.80
CA MET A 158 4.80 2.58 -8.05
C MET A 158 5.68 1.51 -8.68
N GLY A 159 6.04 1.70 -9.96
CA GLY A 159 6.96 0.83 -10.67
C GLY A 159 8.39 1.32 -10.54
N ASP A 160 9.37 0.43 -10.68
CA ASP A 160 10.77 0.82 -10.84
C ASP A 160 11.02 1.72 -12.07
N GLY A 161 10.33 1.46 -13.19
CA GLY A 161 10.38 2.35 -14.36
C GLY A 161 9.77 3.74 -14.12
N GLU A 162 8.83 3.88 -13.17
CA GLU A 162 8.25 5.16 -12.77
C GLU A 162 9.27 6.06 -12.06
N CYS A 163 10.29 5.45 -11.44
CA CYS A 163 11.32 6.19 -10.71
C CYS A 163 12.25 7.00 -11.63
N ASP A 164 12.19 6.82 -12.96
CA ASP A 164 12.91 7.65 -13.92
C ASP A 164 12.26 9.05 -14.08
N GLU A 165 10.99 9.24 -13.67
CA GLU A 165 10.36 10.56 -13.66
C GLU A 165 10.99 11.46 -12.58
N PRO A 166 11.38 12.71 -12.89
CA PRO A 166 11.99 13.61 -11.91
C PRO A 166 11.18 13.79 -10.63
N GLU A 167 9.85 13.83 -10.74
CA GLU A 167 8.91 14.02 -9.64
C GLU A 167 8.90 12.83 -8.68
N SER A 168 9.21 11.62 -9.17
CA SER A 168 9.22 10.40 -8.37
C SER A 168 10.23 10.46 -7.23
N LEU A 169 11.43 10.98 -7.52
CA LEU A 169 12.56 10.99 -6.60
C LEU A 169 12.93 12.41 -6.12
N GLY A 170 12.55 13.46 -6.85
CA GLY A 170 13.00 14.83 -6.58
C GLY A 170 12.64 15.39 -5.20
N ALA A 171 11.60 14.86 -4.55
CA ALA A 171 11.12 15.31 -3.24
C ALA A 171 11.38 14.34 -2.09
N ILE A 172 12.04 13.19 -2.30
CA ILE A 172 12.16 12.16 -1.25
C ILE A 172 12.99 12.64 -0.04
N SER A 173 13.95 13.55 -0.25
CA SER A 173 14.75 14.14 0.83
C SER A 173 13.92 15.03 1.77
N LEU A 174 12.79 15.59 1.30
CA LEU A 174 11.84 16.29 2.15
C LEU A 174 11.17 15.32 3.13
N ALA A 175 10.78 14.14 2.67
CA ALA A 175 10.15 13.14 3.54
C ALA A 175 11.08 12.67 4.66
N GLY A 176 12.36 12.48 4.36
CA GLY A 176 13.39 12.17 5.36
C GLY A 176 13.58 13.29 6.37
N ARG A 177 13.75 14.54 5.90
CA ARG A 177 13.92 15.72 6.77
C ARG A 177 12.73 15.98 7.69
N GLU A 178 11.52 15.79 7.18
CA GLU A 178 10.26 15.97 7.91
C GLU A 178 9.87 14.72 8.74
N LYS A 179 10.71 13.66 8.73
CA LYS A 179 10.52 12.41 9.50
C LYS A 179 9.14 11.79 9.28
N LEU A 180 8.73 11.67 8.01
CA LEU A 180 7.40 11.19 7.63
C LEU A 180 7.25 9.66 7.81
N ASP A 181 7.27 9.18 9.06
CA ASP A 181 7.04 7.77 9.42
C ASP A 181 5.61 7.25 9.20
N ASN A 182 4.73 8.15 8.73
CA ASN A 182 3.43 7.82 8.19
C ASN A 182 3.44 7.54 6.68
N LEU A 183 4.60 7.61 6.01
CA LEU A 183 4.75 7.40 4.57
C LEU A 183 5.45 6.07 4.28
N ILE A 184 4.81 5.25 3.43
CA ILE A 184 5.35 3.97 2.97
C ILE A 184 5.30 3.94 1.44
N PHE A 185 6.47 3.84 0.80
CA PHE A 185 6.58 3.55 -0.62
C PHE A 185 6.72 2.05 -0.84
N VAL A 186 6.05 1.53 -1.87
CA VAL A 186 6.18 0.15 -2.35
C VAL A 186 6.52 0.22 -3.83
N ILE A 187 7.80 -0.01 -4.14
CA ILE A 187 8.31 0.00 -5.50
C ILE A 187 8.35 -1.44 -6.01
N ASN A 188 7.54 -1.71 -7.03
CA ASN A 188 7.54 -2.97 -7.73
C ASN A 188 8.73 -3.05 -8.69
N CYS A 189 9.81 -3.68 -8.25
CA CYS A 189 11.04 -3.88 -9.01
C CYS A 189 10.94 -5.15 -9.87
N ASN A 190 10.15 -5.09 -10.95
CA ASN A 190 10.07 -6.18 -11.92
C ASN A 190 11.23 -6.16 -12.96
N LEU A 191 12.11 -5.16 -12.83
CA LEU A 191 13.32 -4.87 -13.59
C LEU A 191 13.07 -4.34 -15.00
N GLN A 192 11.82 -4.03 -15.36
CA GLN A 192 11.40 -3.65 -16.71
C GLN A 192 10.44 -2.47 -16.73
N ARG A 193 10.60 -1.63 -17.76
CA ARG A 193 9.61 -0.66 -18.23
C ARG A 193 8.88 -1.21 -19.46
N LEU A 194 8.16 -0.34 -20.18
CA LEU A 194 7.38 -0.74 -21.37
C LEU A 194 8.27 -1.30 -22.49
N ASP A 195 9.43 -0.70 -22.76
CA ASP A 195 10.27 -1.06 -23.91
C ASP A 195 11.54 -1.86 -23.57
N GLY A 196 11.64 -2.40 -22.34
CA GLY A 196 12.77 -3.24 -21.93
C GLY A 196 13.18 -3.02 -20.47
N PRO A 197 14.37 -3.48 -20.07
CA PRO A 197 14.87 -3.31 -18.71
C PRO A 197 15.06 -1.84 -18.31
N VAL A 198 14.88 -1.52 -17.03
CA VAL A 198 15.12 -0.15 -16.50
C VAL A 198 16.62 0.16 -16.48
N ARG A 199 17.43 -0.78 -15.96
CA ARG A 199 18.91 -0.70 -15.89
C ARG A 199 19.55 -2.01 -16.32
N GLY A 200 19.46 -2.37 -17.61
CA GLY A 200 19.92 -3.68 -18.10
C GLY A 200 21.38 -4.05 -17.75
N ASN A 201 22.31 -3.08 -17.85
CA ASN A 201 23.73 -3.26 -17.52
C ASN A 201 24.07 -2.89 -16.06
N GLY A 202 23.05 -2.62 -15.25
CA GLY A 202 23.19 -2.21 -13.86
C GLY A 202 22.22 -2.97 -12.98
N LYS A 203 21.87 -2.37 -11.83
CA LYS A 203 20.95 -2.98 -10.87
C LYS A 203 20.05 -1.92 -10.24
N ILE A 204 18.80 -1.83 -10.69
CA ILE A 204 17.88 -0.76 -10.27
C ILE A 204 17.57 -0.81 -8.76
N ILE A 205 17.51 -2.01 -8.17
CA ILE A 205 17.25 -2.16 -6.72
C ILE A 205 18.39 -1.54 -5.90
N GLN A 206 19.65 -1.72 -6.30
CA GLN A 206 20.81 -1.15 -5.64
C GLN A 206 20.89 0.37 -5.83
N GLU A 207 20.58 0.86 -7.04
CA GLU A 207 20.48 2.30 -7.33
C GLU A 207 19.44 2.96 -6.41
N LEU A 208 18.22 2.41 -6.37
CA LEU A 208 17.15 2.91 -5.52
C LEU A 208 17.50 2.80 -4.04
N GLU A 209 18.11 1.70 -3.59
CA GLU A 209 18.57 1.59 -2.20
C GLU A 209 19.53 2.73 -1.83
N GLY A 210 20.53 3.02 -2.66
CA GLY A 210 21.48 4.10 -2.42
C GLY A 210 20.80 5.47 -2.34
N VAL A 211 19.92 5.76 -3.31
CA VAL A 211 19.17 7.02 -3.38
C VAL A 211 18.28 7.22 -2.15
N PHE A 212 17.49 6.21 -1.78
CA PHE A 212 16.58 6.30 -0.63
C PHE A 212 17.32 6.33 0.71
N ARG A 213 18.38 5.53 0.90
CA ARG A 213 19.22 5.61 2.12
C ARG A 213 19.87 6.99 2.24
N GLY A 214 20.41 7.54 1.15
CA GLY A 214 20.98 8.88 1.12
C GLY A 214 19.97 9.97 1.48
N ALA A 215 18.69 9.74 1.19
CA ALA A 215 17.58 10.63 1.54
C ALA A 215 17.00 10.40 2.95
N GLN A 216 17.64 9.61 3.81
CA GLN A 216 17.20 9.28 5.17
C GLN A 216 15.89 8.48 5.23
N TRP A 217 15.72 7.51 4.33
CA TRP A 217 14.63 6.54 4.38
C TRP A 217 15.09 5.21 4.99
N ASN A 218 14.17 4.55 5.68
CA ASN A 218 14.28 3.13 5.98
C ASN A 218 14.04 2.31 4.70
N VAL A 219 14.99 1.46 4.33
CA VAL A 219 14.93 0.67 3.08
C VAL A 219 14.79 -0.81 3.38
N ASN A 220 13.64 -1.37 2.99
CA ASN A 220 13.34 -2.80 3.07
C ASN A 220 13.46 -3.44 1.69
N LYS A 221 14.47 -4.28 1.46
CA LYS A 221 14.61 -5.03 0.22
C LYS A 221 13.93 -6.40 0.32
N VAL A 222 12.99 -6.68 -0.58
CA VAL A 222 12.27 -7.96 -0.68
C VAL A 222 12.69 -8.64 -1.99
N VAL A 223 13.89 -9.24 -1.98
CA VAL A 223 14.58 -9.70 -3.19
C VAL A 223 14.31 -11.17 -3.51
N TRP A 224 14.39 -12.03 -2.51
CA TRP A 224 14.34 -13.50 -2.66
C TRP A 224 13.24 -14.10 -1.81
N GLY A 225 12.53 -15.10 -2.34
CA GLY A 225 11.53 -15.85 -1.58
C GLY A 225 12.16 -16.93 -0.72
N ARG A 226 11.36 -17.60 0.11
CA ARG A 226 11.84 -18.55 1.13
C ARG A 226 12.52 -19.80 0.56
N PHE A 227 12.29 -20.15 -0.71
CA PHE A 227 12.99 -21.29 -1.33
C PHE A 227 14.49 -21.08 -1.49
N TRP A 228 14.97 -19.83 -1.40
CA TRP A 228 16.39 -19.52 -1.35
C TRP A 228 17.01 -19.65 0.05
N ASP A 229 16.20 -19.63 1.13
CA ASP A 229 16.70 -19.61 2.51
C ASP A 229 17.63 -20.81 2.82
N PRO A 230 17.35 -22.05 2.36
CA PRO A 230 18.28 -23.17 2.54
C PRO A 230 19.62 -22.98 1.81
N LEU A 231 19.63 -22.34 0.64
CA LEU A 231 20.87 -22.07 -0.10
C LEU A 231 21.69 -20.98 0.61
N PHE A 232 21.05 -19.92 1.12
CA PHE A 232 21.73 -18.92 1.94
C PHE A 232 22.34 -19.51 3.21
N ALA A 233 21.64 -20.45 3.85
CA ALA A 233 22.18 -21.12 5.04
C ALA A 233 23.42 -21.98 4.72
N LYS A 234 23.52 -22.52 3.50
CA LYS A 234 24.66 -23.32 3.00
C LYS A 234 25.85 -22.44 2.56
N ASP A 235 25.63 -21.19 2.15
CA ASP A 235 26.67 -20.31 1.62
C ASP A 235 27.62 -19.77 2.72
N LYS A 236 28.53 -20.61 3.22
CA LYS A 236 29.49 -20.24 4.27
C LYS A 236 30.63 -19.36 3.77
N ASP A 237 31.03 -19.54 2.52
CA ASP A 237 32.17 -18.84 1.91
C ASP A 237 31.76 -17.61 1.09
N GLY A 238 30.45 -17.29 1.08
CA GLY A 238 29.88 -16.12 0.38
C GLY A 238 29.90 -16.22 -1.14
N ALA A 239 30.02 -17.41 -1.72
CA ALA A 239 30.08 -17.62 -3.16
C ALA A 239 28.75 -17.28 -3.83
N LEU A 240 27.62 -17.69 -3.22
CA LEU A 240 26.29 -17.36 -3.73
C LEU A 240 26.03 -15.85 -3.63
N GLN A 241 26.41 -15.24 -2.51
CA GLN A 241 26.30 -13.79 -2.31
C GLN A 241 27.11 -13.02 -3.37
N ARG A 242 28.38 -13.35 -3.59
CA ARG A 242 29.22 -12.72 -4.64
C ARG A 242 28.58 -12.85 -6.01
N ARG A 243 28.08 -14.03 -6.37
CA ARG A 243 27.39 -14.24 -7.64
C ARG A 243 26.16 -13.34 -7.77
N MET A 244 25.35 -13.24 -6.73
CA MET A 244 24.15 -12.39 -6.73
C MET A 244 24.48 -10.90 -6.88
N ASP A 245 25.63 -10.46 -6.35
CA ASP A 245 26.11 -9.10 -6.45
C ASP A 245 26.65 -8.78 -7.85
N GLU A 246 27.36 -9.72 -8.49
CA GLU A 246 27.88 -9.58 -9.86
C GLU A 246 26.79 -9.54 -10.94
N VAL A 247 25.75 -10.38 -10.82
CA VAL A 247 24.72 -10.54 -11.87
C VAL A 247 23.90 -9.26 -12.05
N VAL A 248 23.87 -8.72 -13.27
CA VAL A 248 23.11 -7.50 -13.60
C VAL A 248 21.63 -7.79 -13.89
N ASP A 249 20.78 -6.76 -13.90
CA ASP A 249 19.33 -6.92 -14.13
C ASP A 249 19.02 -7.61 -15.47
N GLY A 250 19.79 -7.28 -16.53
CA GLY A 250 19.64 -7.91 -17.85
C GLY A 250 19.85 -9.42 -17.81
N GLU A 251 20.80 -9.91 -17.01
CA GLU A 251 21.02 -11.34 -16.82
C GLU A 251 19.89 -11.99 -16.01
N TYR A 252 19.41 -11.34 -14.93
CA TYR A 252 18.24 -11.83 -14.19
C TYR A 252 16.98 -11.93 -15.05
N GLN A 253 16.85 -11.06 -16.04
CA GLN A 253 15.78 -11.11 -17.03
C GLN A 253 15.95 -12.29 -17.98
N ASN A 254 17.17 -12.54 -18.47
CA ASN A 254 17.47 -13.71 -19.29
C ASN A 254 17.23 -15.02 -18.55
N TYR A 255 17.66 -15.14 -17.30
CA TYR A 255 17.42 -16.33 -16.48
C TYR A 255 15.93 -16.65 -16.44
N LYS A 256 15.07 -15.66 -16.22
CA LYS A 256 13.62 -15.89 -16.12
C LYS A 256 12.90 -16.07 -17.46
N ALA A 257 13.55 -15.75 -18.58
CA ALA A 257 13.01 -16.01 -19.92
C ALA A 257 13.40 -17.39 -20.49
N LYS A 258 14.26 -18.14 -19.78
CA LYS A 258 14.76 -19.47 -20.16
C LYS A 258 14.17 -20.54 -19.23
N ASP A 259 14.94 -21.53 -18.81
CA ASP A 259 14.54 -22.67 -18.00
C ASP A 259 15.54 -22.92 -16.86
N GLY A 260 15.25 -23.93 -16.02
CA GLY A 260 16.10 -24.31 -14.89
C GLY A 260 17.50 -24.78 -15.29
N ALA A 261 17.63 -25.49 -16.41
CA ALA A 261 18.92 -25.94 -16.95
C ALA A 261 19.82 -24.75 -17.30
N TYR A 262 19.26 -23.73 -17.96
CA TYR A 262 19.96 -22.48 -18.26
C TYR A 262 20.40 -21.76 -16.98
N VAL A 263 19.55 -21.72 -15.94
CA VAL A 263 19.91 -21.13 -14.65
C VAL A 263 21.03 -21.90 -13.96
N ARG A 264 20.99 -23.24 -13.97
CA ARG A 264 22.08 -24.08 -13.45
C ARG A 264 23.41 -23.75 -14.12
N GLU A 265 23.43 -23.69 -15.44
CA GLU A 265 24.68 -23.48 -16.19
C GLU A 265 25.19 -22.04 -16.12
N ASN A 266 24.30 -21.05 -16.15
CA ASN A 266 24.69 -19.64 -16.32
C ASN A 266 24.66 -18.81 -15.03
N PHE A 267 23.82 -19.16 -14.05
CA PHE A 267 23.82 -18.51 -12.73
C PHE A 267 24.72 -19.25 -11.76
N PHE A 268 24.50 -20.56 -11.57
CA PHE A 268 25.33 -21.42 -10.72
C PHE A 268 26.58 -21.90 -11.48
N ASN A 269 27.37 -20.98 -12.02
CA ASN A 269 28.35 -21.26 -13.08
C ASN A 269 29.76 -21.65 -12.60
N THR A 270 30.04 -21.66 -11.30
CA THR A 270 31.33 -22.09 -10.72
C THR A 270 31.20 -23.47 -10.07
N PRO A 271 32.30 -24.22 -9.85
CA PRO A 271 32.25 -25.53 -9.19
C PRO A 271 31.54 -25.49 -7.83
N GLU A 272 31.78 -24.47 -7.03
CA GLU A 272 31.19 -24.29 -5.70
C GLU A 272 29.68 -24.01 -5.78
N LEU A 273 29.28 -23.19 -6.76
CA LEU A 273 27.86 -22.88 -6.99
C LEU A 273 27.10 -24.09 -7.56
N LYS A 274 27.71 -24.86 -8.46
CA LYS A 274 27.13 -26.10 -9.01
C LYS A 274 26.94 -27.13 -7.91
N GLU A 275 27.94 -27.29 -7.04
CA GLU A 275 27.87 -28.18 -5.87
C GLU A 275 26.71 -27.83 -4.94
N MET A 276 26.42 -26.53 -4.72
CA MET A 276 25.30 -26.09 -3.87
C MET A 276 23.91 -26.55 -4.36
N VAL A 277 23.75 -26.73 -5.68
CA VAL A 277 22.48 -27.10 -6.31
C VAL A 277 22.51 -28.49 -6.95
N LYS A 278 23.53 -29.30 -6.65
CA LYS A 278 23.70 -30.64 -7.26
C LYS A 278 22.52 -31.58 -7.00
N ASP A 279 21.89 -31.45 -5.83
CA ASP A 279 20.79 -32.30 -5.37
C ASP A 279 19.42 -31.75 -5.80
N LEU A 280 19.39 -30.57 -6.44
CA LEU A 280 18.16 -29.98 -6.98
C LEU A 280 18.04 -30.38 -8.44
N SER A 281 16.83 -30.75 -8.87
CA SER A 281 16.47 -30.86 -10.29
C SER A 281 16.39 -29.47 -10.95
N ASP A 282 16.38 -29.43 -12.29
CA ASP A 282 16.22 -28.17 -13.03
C ASP A 282 14.85 -27.51 -12.73
N ASP A 283 13.80 -28.32 -12.52
CA ASP A 283 12.48 -27.81 -12.13
C ASP A 283 12.49 -27.19 -10.72
N GLU A 284 13.26 -27.74 -9.78
CA GLU A 284 13.41 -27.17 -8.44
C GLU A 284 14.22 -25.87 -8.47
N ILE A 285 15.29 -25.82 -9.28
CA ILE A 285 16.02 -24.57 -9.54
C ILE A 285 15.09 -23.53 -10.16
N TRP A 286 14.23 -23.93 -11.10
CA TRP A 286 13.29 -23.04 -11.75
C TRP A 286 12.22 -22.47 -10.81
N LYS A 287 11.86 -23.23 -9.77
CA LYS A 287 10.89 -22.81 -8.74
C LYS A 287 11.46 -21.80 -7.75
N LEU A 288 12.78 -21.59 -7.70
CA LEU A 288 13.40 -20.57 -6.85
C LEU A 288 12.82 -19.18 -7.15
N ASN A 289 12.00 -18.67 -6.23
CA ASN A 289 11.12 -17.52 -6.48
C ASN A 289 11.75 -16.18 -6.10
N ARG A 290 11.20 -15.08 -6.65
CA ARG A 290 11.55 -13.70 -6.26
C ARG A 290 10.72 -13.29 -5.05
N GLY A 291 11.30 -12.48 -4.16
CA GLY A 291 10.73 -12.17 -2.84
C GLY A 291 9.37 -11.48 -2.89
N GLY A 292 9.12 -10.63 -3.90
CA GLY A 292 7.82 -9.97 -4.07
C GLY A 292 6.67 -10.93 -4.40
N HIS A 293 6.95 -12.21 -4.68
CA HIS A 293 5.98 -13.29 -4.87
C HIS A 293 5.90 -14.25 -3.68
N ASP A 294 6.59 -13.96 -2.58
CA ASP A 294 6.49 -14.73 -1.33
C ASP A 294 5.69 -13.94 -0.28
N PRO A 295 4.44 -14.36 0.03
CA PRO A 295 3.58 -13.63 0.97
C PRO A 295 4.21 -13.41 2.35
N TYR A 296 5.08 -14.31 2.82
CA TYR A 296 5.72 -14.19 4.12
C TYR A 296 6.79 -13.10 4.11
N LYS A 297 7.58 -13.02 3.03
CA LYS A 297 8.60 -11.97 2.88
C LYS A 297 7.94 -10.60 2.67
N VAL A 298 6.86 -10.53 1.89
CA VAL A 298 6.06 -9.30 1.72
C VAL A 298 5.42 -8.86 3.03
N TYR A 299 4.79 -9.78 3.77
CA TYR A 299 4.20 -9.48 5.07
C TYR A 299 5.24 -8.97 6.06
N ALA A 300 6.41 -9.62 6.16
CA ALA A 300 7.48 -9.18 7.06
C ALA A 300 7.93 -7.74 6.75
N ALA A 301 8.05 -7.38 5.47
CA ALA A 301 8.41 -6.02 5.06
C ALA A 301 7.31 -5.00 5.37
N TYR A 302 6.04 -5.35 5.16
CA TYR A 302 4.90 -4.47 5.46
C TYR A 302 4.77 -4.27 6.98
N HIS A 303 4.91 -5.36 7.74
CA HIS A 303 4.89 -5.32 9.19
C HIS A 303 6.03 -4.44 9.73
N GLN A 304 7.25 -4.58 9.21
CA GLN A 304 8.36 -3.71 9.62
C GLN A 304 8.07 -2.24 9.27
N ALA A 305 7.56 -1.97 8.05
CA ALA A 305 7.32 -0.60 7.58
C ALA A 305 6.23 0.13 8.38
N VAL A 306 5.14 -0.55 8.70
CA VAL A 306 4.02 0.03 9.48
C VAL A 306 4.46 0.35 10.92
N ASN A 307 5.33 -0.48 11.49
CA ASN A 307 5.85 -0.34 12.85
C ASN A 307 7.15 0.49 12.93
N HIS A 308 7.67 0.98 11.81
CA HIS A 308 8.86 1.84 11.80
C HIS A 308 8.47 3.28 12.16
N SER A 309 9.32 3.96 12.92
CA SER A 309 9.10 5.32 13.43
C SER A 309 10.29 6.23 13.16
N GLY A 310 10.04 7.53 13.02
CA GLY A 310 11.08 8.55 12.86
C GLY A 310 11.65 8.74 11.45
N GLN A 311 11.33 7.85 10.48
CA GLN A 311 11.70 7.98 9.07
C GLN A 311 10.61 7.37 8.16
N PRO A 312 10.44 7.88 6.93
CA PRO A 312 9.63 7.19 5.92
C PRO A 312 10.28 5.84 5.53
N THR A 313 9.45 4.89 5.08
CA THR A 313 9.93 3.57 4.62
C THR A 313 9.71 3.37 3.13
N VAL A 314 10.68 2.79 2.44
CA VAL A 314 10.52 2.25 1.08
C VAL A 314 10.72 0.74 1.09
N ILE A 315 9.83 0.04 0.40
CA ILE A 315 9.89 -1.39 0.17
C ILE A 315 10.24 -1.61 -1.30
N LEU A 316 11.40 -2.19 -1.56
CA LEU A 316 11.88 -2.55 -2.89
C LEU A 316 11.56 -4.02 -3.15
N ALA A 317 10.43 -4.30 -3.79
CA ALA A 317 9.92 -5.64 -3.99
C ALA A 317 10.31 -6.19 -5.37
N LYS A 318 11.22 -7.17 -5.40
CA LYS A 318 11.63 -7.82 -6.65
C LYS A 318 10.54 -8.79 -7.10
N THR A 319 9.93 -8.55 -8.25
CA THR A 319 8.87 -9.39 -8.82
C THR A 319 9.21 -9.84 -10.24
N ILE A 320 8.30 -10.55 -10.90
CA ILE A 320 8.41 -10.98 -12.31
C ILE A 320 7.29 -10.30 -13.08
N LYS A 321 7.62 -9.57 -14.16
CA LYS A 321 6.62 -8.98 -15.05
C LYS A 321 5.87 -10.10 -15.79
N GLY A 322 4.53 -10.02 -15.84
CA GLY A 322 3.71 -11.07 -16.44
C GLY A 322 3.72 -12.39 -15.67
N TYR A 323 3.91 -12.35 -14.35
CA TYR A 323 3.98 -13.56 -13.53
C TYR A 323 2.76 -14.48 -13.76
N GLY A 324 3.04 -15.73 -14.14
CA GLY A 324 2.04 -16.77 -14.33
C GLY A 324 1.20 -16.65 -15.58
N THR A 325 1.48 -15.74 -16.50
CA THR A 325 0.72 -15.60 -17.77
C THR A 325 1.23 -16.50 -18.89
N GLY A 326 2.04 -17.51 -18.57
CA GLY A 326 2.60 -18.45 -19.53
C GLY A 326 3.45 -17.74 -20.58
N ALA A 327 2.96 -17.66 -21.82
CA ALA A 327 3.68 -17.11 -22.96
C ALA A 327 4.16 -15.65 -22.80
N GLY A 328 3.53 -14.87 -21.90
CA GLY A 328 3.90 -13.48 -21.60
C GLY A 328 4.83 -13.28 -20.39
N GLU A 329 5.13 -14.32 -19.61
CA GLU A 329 5.95 -14.21 -18.40
C GLU A 329 7.39 -13.83 -18.77
N ALA A 330 7.90 -12.76 -18.15
CA ALA A 330 9.23 -12.20 -18.42
C ALA A 330 9.51 -11.79 -19.88
N LYS A 331 8.47 -11.66 -20.74
CA LYS A 331 8.61 -11.17 -22.12
C LYS A 331 7.98 -9.80 -22.31
N ASN A 332 8.51 -9.02 -23.25
CA ASN A 332 7.96 -7.69 -23.53
C ASN A 332 6.67 -7.70 -24.37
N THR A 333 6.31 -8.85 -24.95
CA THR A 333 5.12 -9.03 -25.81
C THR A 333 3.78 -8.86 -25.07
N ALA A 334 3.77 -8.97 -23.73
CA ALA A 334 2.56 -8.92 -22.92
C ALA A 334 1.77 -7.60 -23.00
N HIS A 335 2.41 -6.49 -23.42
CA HIS A 335 1.77 -5.17 -23.47
C HIS A 335 0.86 -4.95 -24.69
N ASN A 336 0.94 -5.78 -25.73
CA ASN A 336 0.21 -5.59 -26.99
C ASN A 336 -0.58 -6.83 -27.49
N THR A 337 -0.67 -7.89 -26.68
CA THR A 337 -1.38 -9.12 -27.08
C THR A 337 -2.89 -8.88 -27.11
N LYS A 338 -3.47 -8.82 -28.32
CA LYS A 338 -4.90 -8.50 -28.56
C LYS A 338 -5.88 -9.61 -28.15
N LYS A 339 -5.44 -10.87 -28.06
CA LYS A 339 -6.23 -12.03 -27.62
C LYS A 339 -5.32 -13.03 -26.92
N VAL A 340 -5.69 -13.45 -25.72
CA VAL A 340 -5.08 -14.62 -25.07
C VAL A 340 -5.73 -15.85 -25.71
N ASP A 341 -4.93 -16.76 -26.23
CA ASP A 341 -5.44 -18.02 -26.77
C ASP A 341 -5.93 -18.94 -25.63
N VAL A 342 -6.81 -19.88 -25.97
CA VAL A 342 -7.46 -20.76 -24.98
C VAL A 342 -6.44 -21.64 -24.24
N ASP A 343 -5.34 -22.03 -24.88
CA ASP A 343 -4.31 -22.85 -24.23
C ASP A 343 -3.55 -22.04 -23.19
N SER A 344 -3.22 -20.79 -23.48
CA SER A 344 -2.66 -19.85 -22.50
C SER A 344 -3.62 -19.59 -21.33
N LEU A 345 -4.93 -19.48 -21.58
CA LEU A 345 -5.95 -19.36 -20.52
C LEU A 345 -6.04 -20.61 -19.66
N ARG A 346 -6.00 -21.80 -20.29
CA ARG A 346 -5.95 -23.10 -19.60
C ARG A 346 -4.73 -23.20 -18.70
N GLN A 347 -3.54 -22.87 -19.20
CA GLN A 347 -2.31 -22.84 -18.40
C GLN A 347 -2.40 -21.86 -17.22
N PHE A 348 -2.97 -20.67 -17.44
CA PHE A 348 -3.17 -19.68 -16.37
C PHE A 348 -4.13 -20.21 -15.30
N ARG A 349 -5.27 -20.76 -15.71
CA ARG A 349 -6.25 -21.36 -14.80
C ARG A 349 -5.62 -22.48 -13.97
N ASP A 350 -4.94 -23.41 -14.64
CA ASP A 350 -4.34 -24.58 -13.98
C ASP A 350 -3.22 -24.16 -13.03
N ARG A 351 -2.41 -23.16 -13.39
CA ARG A 351 -1.34 -22.64 -12.54
C ARG A 351 -1.84 -22.02 -11.24
N PHE A 352 -3.01 -21.39 -11.27
CA PHE A 352 -3.59 -20.66 -10.13
C PHE A 352 -4.78 -21.41 -9.50
N ASP A 353 -4.99 -22.68 -9.88
CA ASP A 353 -6.08 -23.53 -9.41
C ASP A 353 -7.46 -22.84 -9.47
N ILE A 354 -7.72 -22.10 -10.55
CA ILE A 354 -8.95 -21.32 -10.70
C ILE A 354 -10.12 -22.27 -10.98
N PRO A 355 -11.23 -22.21 -10.22
CA PRO A 355 -12.34 -23.16 -10.30
C PRO A 355 -13.26 -22.88 -11.50
N VAL A 356 -12.74 -23.06 -12.73
CA VAL A 356 -13.46 -22.88 -13.99
C VAL A 356 -13.30 -24.13 -14.85
N LYS A 357 -14.41 -24.71 -15.31
CA LYS A 357 -14.39 -25.92 -16.15
C LYS A 357 -13.78 -25.62 -17.52
N ASP A 358 -13.18 -26.63 -18.16
CA ASP A 358 -12.62 -26.51 -19.52
C ASP A 358 -13.64 -25.97 -20.53
N GLU A 359 -14.87 -26.47 -20.47
CA GLU A 359 -15.98 -26.09 -21.35
C GLU A 359 -16.41 -24.61 -21.21
N GLU A 360 -16.09 -23.99 -20.08
CA GLU A 360 -16.50 -22.61 -19.76
C GLU A 360 -15.41 -21.60 -20.10
N LEU A 361 -14.16 -22.02 -20.32
CA LEU A 361 -13.01 -21.11 -20.53
C LEU A 361 -13.21 -20.15 -21.70
N GLU A 362 -13.83 -20.61 -22.80
CA GLU A 362 -14.06 -19.77 -23.99
C GLU A 362 -15.02 -18.61 -23.71
N ASN A 363 -15.89 -18.74 -22.70
CA ASN A 363 -16.84 -17.71 -22.30
C ASN A 363 -16.23 -16.64 -21.41
N LEU A 364 -14.96 -16.80 -20.99
CA LEU A 364 -14.23 -15.89 -20.10
C LEU A 364 -15.03 -15.53 -18.82
N PRO A 365 -15.49 -16.53 -18.05
CA PRO A 365 -16.38 -16.29 -16.92
C PRO A 365 -15.69 -15.50 -15.81
N PHE A 366 -16.45 -14.63 -15.15
CA PHE A 366 -16.01 -14.01 -13.91
C PHE A 366 -16.15 -14.99 -12.74
N VAL A 367 -15.16 -15.02 -11.87
CA VAL A 367 -15.15 -15.88 -10.68
C VAL A 367 -15.27 -15.01 -9.44
N ARG A 368 -16.14 -15.42 -8.50
CA ARG A 368 -16.21 -14.85 -7.15
C ARG A 368 -16.53 -15.95 -6.14
N PRO A 369 -16.07 -15.82 -4.87
CA PRO A 369 -16.44 -16.75 -3.81
C PRO A 369 -17.96 -16.82 -3.64
N GLU A 370 -18.51 -18.03 -3.49
CA GLU A 370 -19.92 -18.22 -3.19
C GLU A 370 -20.26 -17.65 -1.80
N PRO A 371 -21.40 -16.95 -1.64
CA PRO A 371 -21.83 -16.48 -0.32
C PRO A 371 -21.86 -17.62 0.70
N GLY A 372 -21.13 -17.47 1.80
CA GLY A 372 -21.02 -18.47 2.86
C GLY A 372 -19.85 -19.45 2.74
N SER A 373 -19.13 -19.47 1.61
CA SER A 373 -17.90 -20.26 1.45
C SER A 373 -16.79 -19.80 2.41
N ALA A 374 -15.76 -20.62 2.60
CA ALA A 374 -14.62 -20.28 3.46
C ALA A 374 -13.87 -19.04 2.94
N GLU A 375 -13.68 -18.94 1.64
CA GLU A 375 -13.03 -17.83 0.95
C GLU A 375 -13.87 -16.54 1.09
N TYR A 376 -15.20 -16.64 0.95
CA TYR A 376 -16.11 -15.52 1.12
C TYR A 376 -16.00 -14.96 2.54
N LYS A 377 -16.12 -15.83 3.55
CA LYS A 377 -16.01 -15.47 4.97
C LYS A 377 -14.65 -14.85 5.27
N TYR A 378 -13.57 -15.50 4.87
CA TYR A 378 -12.22 -15.01 5.10
C TYR A 378 -11.99 -13.62 4.48
N LEU A 379 -12.38 -13.42 3.21
CA LEU A 379 -12.26 -12.13 2.53
C LEU A 379 -12.96 -11.01 3.30
N HIS A 380 -14.21 -11.24 3.70
CA HIS A 380 -15.03 -10.24 4.38
C HIS A 380 -14.57 -10.00 5.82
N GLU A 381 -14.25 -11.05 6.57
CA GLU A 381 -13.70 -10.95 7.93
C GLU A 381 -12.40 -10.16 7.96
N ARG A 382 -11.48 -10.42 7.03
CA ARG A 382 -10.22 -9.65 6.97
C ARG A 382 -10.47 -8.18 6.63
N ARG A 383 -11.45 -7.85 5.79
CA ARG A 383 -11.82 -6.44 5.53
C ARG A 383 -12.49 -5.79 6.74
N ASN A 384 -13.40 -6.50 7.41
CA ASN A 384 -14.12 -6.00 8.58
C ASN A 384 -13.18 -5.77 9.77
N ALA A 385 -12.27 -6.72 10.04
CA ALA A 385 -11.19 -6.56 11.02
C ALA A 385 -10.21 -5.43 10.68
N LEU A 386 -10.34 -4.87 9.49
CA LEU A 386 -9.59 -3.73 9.00
C LEU A 386 -10.53 -2.53 8.78
N GLY A 387 -11.71 -2.41 9.37
CA GLY A 387 -12.53 -1.21 9.24
C GLY A 387 -13.21 -1.01 7.88
N GLY A 388 -13.46 -2.10 7.13
CA GLY A 388 -14.29 -2.10 5.92
C GLY A 388 -13.50 -2.15 4.62
N PHE A 389 -14.11 -1.78 3.49
CA PHE A 389 -13.54 -1.93 2.14
C PHE A 389 -12.64 -0.77 1.70
N VAL A 390 -11.69 -1.03 0.79
CA VAL A 390 -10.86 0.00 0.14
C VAL A 390 -10.62 -0.37 -1.33
N PRO A 391 -10.54 0.60 -2.27
CA PRO A 391 -10.70 2.04 -2.05
C PRO A 391 -12.17 2.43 -1.83
N GLN A 392 -12.40 3.53 -1.15
CA GLN A 392 -13.72 4.13 -1.01
C GLN A 392 -13.54 5.64 -0.85
N ARG A 393 -14.40 6.42 -1.49
CA ARG A 393 -14.36 7.88 -1.37
C ARG A 393 -15.67 8.39 -0.79
N ARG A 394 -15.56 9.38 0.08
CA ARG A 394 -16.70 10.14 0.60
C ARG A 394 -16.70 11.51 -0.06
N GLN A 395 -17.73 11.82 -0.84
CA GLN A 395 -17.85 13.12 -1.53
C GLN A 395 -18.09 14.30 -0.57
N LYS A 396 -18.80 14.06 0.53
CA LYS A 396 -19.23 15.10 1.46
C LYS A 396 -18.44 15.04 2.77
N SER A 397 -18.19 16.20 3.35
CA SER A 397 -17.64 16.37 4.69
C SER A 397 -18.57 17.29 5.49
N PHE A 398 -18.24 17.55 6.76
CA PHE A 398 -18.90 18.61 7.51
C PHE A 398 -18.73 19.96 6.79
N SER A 399 -19.77 20.80 6.85
CA SER A 399 -19.76 22.14 6.26
C SER A 399 -19.20 23.14 7.27
N ILE A 400 -18.45 24.13 6.78
CA ILE A 400 -18.02 25.28 7.57
C ILE A 400 -18.85 26.47 7.11
N PRO A 401 -19.48 27.23 8.02
CA PRO A 401 -20.22 28.43 7.63
C PRO A 401 -19.35 29.42 6.87
N THR A 402 -19.87 29.94 5.76
CA THR A 402 -19.19 31.00 5.02
C THR A 402 -19.36 32.33 5.79
N PRO A 403 -18.27 33.04 6.13
CA PRO A 403 -18.40 34.34 6.79
C PRO A 403 -19.24 35.31 5.94
N PRO A 404 -20.15 36.11 6.55
CA PRO A 404 -20.96 37.07 5.81
C PRO A 404 -20.09 38.06 5.04
N LEU A 405 -20.56 38.52 3.86
CA LEU A 405 -19.82 39.46 3.02
C LEU A 405 -19.48 40.78 3.75
N ASP A 406 -20.35 41.20 4.69
CA ASP A 406 -20.14 42.38 5.54
C ASP A 406 -18.88 42.29 6.41
N THR A 407 -18.37 41.09 6.69
CA THR A 407 -17.07 40.93 7.38
C THR A 407 -15.92 41.54 6.58
N LEU A 408 -16.07 41.70 5.26
CA LEU A 408 -15.12 42.30 4.34
C LEU A 408 -15.45 43.77 4.00
N LYS A 409 -16.38 44.42 4.71
CA LYS A 409 -16.84 45.79 4.41
C LYS A 409 -15.70 46.79 4.18
N ALA A 410 -14.68 46.80 5.04
CA ALA A 410 -13.53 47.70 4.90
C ALA A 410 -12.67 47.47 3.63
N ILE A 411 -12.80 46.32 2.97
CA ILE A 411 -12.20 46.02 1.66
C ILE A 411 -13.15 46.46 0.55
N LEU A 412 -14.46 46.23 0.72
CA LEU A 412 -15.51 46.58 -0.25
C LEU A 412 -15.71 48.10 -0.39
N ASP A 413 -15.53 48.85 0.70
CA ASP A 413 -15.60 50.32 0.71
C ASP A 413 -14.42 50.97 -0.06
N GLY A 414 -13.45 50.18 -0.53
CA GLY A 414 -12.31 50.64 -1.30
C GLY A 414 -11.12 51.10 -0.44
N SER A 415 -10.07 51.60 -1.08
CA SER A 415 -8.85 52.12 -0.42
C SER A 415 -8.79 53.65 -0.33
N GLY A 416 -9.86 54.33 -0.74
CA GLY A 416 -9.91 55.80 -0.84
C GLY A 416 -8.84 56.32 -1.78
N ASP A 417 -8.10 57.34 -1.35
CA ASP A 417 -7.03 57.97 -2.14
C ASP A 417 -5.73 57.14 -2.18
N ARG A 418 -5.68 56.03 -1.44
CA ARG A 418 -4.50 55.17 -1.40
C ARG A 418 -4.54 54.14 -2.52
N GLU A 419 -3.58 54.20 -3.42
CA GLU A 419 -3.37 53.13 -4.39
C GLU A 419 -2.89 51.85 -3.70
N ILE A 420 -3.53 50.73 -4.03
CA ILE A 420 -3.14 49.40 -3.57
C ILE A 420 -3.15 48.43 -4.74
N SER A 421 -2.27 47.43 -4.71
CA SER A 421 -2.34 46.33 -5.67
C SER A 421 -3.42 45.31 -5.30
N THR A 422 -3.83 44.50 -6.27
CA THR A 422 -4.74 43.36 -6.03
C THR A 422 -4.15 42.34 -5.05
N THR A 423 -2.81 42.18 -5.00
CA THR A 423 -2.14 41.37 -3.98
C THR A 423 -2.32 41.95 -2.58
N MET A 424 -2.21 43.27 -2.41
CA MET A 424 -2.50 43.92 -1.13
C MET A 424 -3.97 43.74 -0.72
N ALA A 425 -4.90 43.84 -1.68
CA ALA A 425 -6.31 43.56 -1.44
C ALA A 425 -6.54 42.10 -1.00
N PHE A 426 -5.93 41.12 -1.68
CA PHE A 426 -5.98 39.71 -1.31
C PHE A 426 -5.46 39.46 0.11
N VAL A 427 -4.31 40.02 0.48
CA VAL A 427 -3.75 39.86 1.84
C VAL A 427 -4.68 40.49 2.89
N ARG A 428 -5.33 41.63 2.60
CA ARG A 428 -6.34 42.22 3.48
C ARG A 428 -7.56 41.30 3.67
N ILE A 429 -8.02 40.65 2.61
CA ILE A 429 -9.11 39.65 2.68
C ILE A 429 -8.66 38.46 3.54
N LEU A 430 -7.49 37.89 3.25
CA LEU A 430 -6.94 36.76 4.00
C LEU A 430 -6.79 37.09 5.49
N ALA A 431 -6.26 38.27 5.83
CA ALA A 431 -6.09 38.76 7.19
C ALA A 431 -7.42 38.90 7.95
N GLN A 432 -8.52 39.14 7.25
CA GLN A 432 -9.85 39.16 7.84
C GLN A 432 -10.42 37.75 8.02
N LEU A 433 -10.27 36.88 7.02
CA LEU A 433 -10.75 35.50 7.08
C LEU A 433 -10.04 34.64 8.14
N VAL A 434 -8.74 34.87 8.39
CA VAL A 434 -8.00 34.15 9.45
C VAL A 434 -8.46 34.50 10.88
N LYS A 435 -9.18 35.62 11.07
CA LYS A 435 -9.77 36.01 12.36
C LYS A 435 -11.12 35.35 12.60
N ASP A 436 -11.72 34.75 11.58
CA ASP A 436 -12.97 34.03 11.73
C ASP A 436 -12.79 32.82 12.67
N LYS A 437 -13.73 32.63 13.60
CA LYS A 437 -13.61 31.61 14.65
C LYS A 437 -13.73 30.18 14.11
N GLU A 438 -14.46 29.97 13.03
CA GLU A 438 -14.75 28.64 12.47
C GLU A 438 -13.84 28.32 11.28
N LEU A 439 -13.63 29.30 10.40
CA LEU A 439 -12.83 29.16 9.19
C LEU A 439 -11.35 29.45 9.44
N GLY A 440 -11.01 30.39 10.31
CA GLY A 440 -9.67 30.96 10.39
C GLY A 440 -8.58 29.92 10.67
N GLN A 441 -8.85 28.97 11.58
CA GLN A 441 -7.91 27.88 11.88
C GLN A 441 -7.74 26.88 10.71
N ARG A 442 -8.64 26.86 9.73
CA ARG A 442 -8.65 25.90 8.62
C ARG A 442 -8.00 26.45 7.35
N ILE A 443 -7.68 27.73 7.34
CA ILE A 443 -6.95 28.36 6.24
C ILE A 443 -5.49 27.90 6.29
N VAL A 444 -4.97 27.47 5.14
CA VAL A 444 -3.59 27.01 4.97
C VAL A 444 -2.93 27.87 3.90
N PRO A 445 -2.28 29.00 4.27
CA PRO A 445 -1.49 29.78 3.34
C PRO A 445 -0.25 28.96 2.92
N ILE A 446 -0.02 28.82 1.61
CA ILE A 446 1.11 28.08 1.01
C ILE A 446 1.85 29.00 0.05
#